data_AF-A0AAD5J1R1-F1
#
_entry.id   AF-A0AAD5J1R1-F1
#
_cell.length_a   1.000
_cell.length_b   1.000
_cell.length_c   1.000
_cell.angle_alpha   90.00
_cell.angle_beta   90.00
_cell.angle_gamma   90.00
#
_symmetry.space_group_name_H-M   'P 1'
#
loop_
_entity.id
_entity.type
_entity.pdbx_description
1 polymer ?
#
loop_
_entity_poly.entity_id
_entity_poly.type
_entity_poly.pdbx_seq_one_letter_code
_entity_poly.pdbx_strand_id
1 'polypeptide(L)' 'MANASKSIVAELNNEEKLNGDNYRMWHRKVQLILEEQEALETFTHTMVEPPNGSTAQHMRDIHIRLGSGRIVWLT' A
#
# COMPACT_ATOMS: atom_id res chain seq x y z
N MET A 1 5.61 12.14 5.28
CA MET A 1 4.23 11.63 5.12
C MET A 1 3.68 11.38 6.51
N ALA A 2 2.52 11.94 6.85
CA ALA A 2 1.85 11.59 8.10
C ALA A 2 1.52 10.08 8.04
N ASN A 3 1.89 9.33 9.07
CA ASN A 3 1.68 7.89 9.07
C ASN A 3 0.18 7.63 9.29
N ALA A 4 -0.57 7.41 8.20
CA ALA A 4 -2.02 7.26 8.22
C ALA A 4 -2.48 6.17 9.21
N SER A 5 -1.69 5.08 9.31
CA SER A 5 -1.92 4.02 10.30
C SER A 5 -1.99 4.53 11.75
N LYS A 6 -1.17 5.51 12.14
CA LYS A 6 -1.16 6.06 13.50
C LYS A 6 -2.45 6.80 13.84
N SER A 7 -3.06 7.50 12.88
CA SER A 7 -4.34 8.17 13.09
C SER A 7 -5.45 7.16 13.29
N ILE A 8 -5.50 6.15 12.41
CA ILE A 8 -6.54 5.11 12.45
C ILE A 8 -6.46 4.30 13.75
N VAL A 9 -5.26 3.96 14.23
CA VAL A 9 -5.08 3.27 15.52
C VAL A 9 -5.53 4.16 16.69
N ALA A 10 -5.28 5.47 16.62
CA ALA A 10 -5.76 6.40 17.64
C ALA A 10 -7.29 6.52 17.62
N GLU A 11 -7.92 6.55 16.45
CA GLU A 11 -9.38 6.53 16.30
C GLU A 11 -9.97 5.23 16.88
N LEU A 12 -9.40 4.06 16.53
CA LEU A 12 -9.82 2.76 17.07
C LEU A 12 -9.72 2.67 18.60
N ASN A 13 -8.75 3.37 19.20
CA ASN A 13 -8.62 3.42 20.66
C ASN A 13 -9.67 4.29 21.35
N ASN A 14 -10.28 5.22 20.62
CA ASN A 14 -11.27 6.15 21.16
C ASN A 14 -12.72 5.68 20.97
N GLU A 15 -12.97 4.74 20.05
CA GLU A 15 -14.33 4.25 19.74
C GLU A 15 -14.95 3.40 20.86
N GLU A 16 -14.22 2.44 21.41
CA GLU A 16 -14.73 1.54 22.46
C GLU A 16 -13.63 1.22 23.49
N LYS A 17 -13.99 1.24 24.77
CA LYS A 17 -13.06 0.85 25.84
C LYS A 17 -12.72 -0.64 25.71
N LEU A 18 -11.43 -0.94 25.67
CA LEU A 18 -10.97 -2.32 25.60
C LEU A 18 -11.27 -3.10 26.89
N ASN A 19 -11.73 -4.33 26.70
CA ASN A 19 -11.99 -5.34 27.72
C ASN A 19 -11.49 -6.71 27.23
N GLY A 20 -11.65 -7.76 28.04
CA GLY A 20 -11.18 -9.11 27.68
C GLY A 20 -11.83 -9.69 26.42
N ASP A 21 -13.08 -9.31 26.13
CA ASP A 21 -13.86 -9.88 25.03
C ASP A 21 -13.50 -9.22 23.69
N ASN A 22 -13.28 -7.90 23.67
CA ASN A 22 -13.01 -7.14 22.46
C ASN A 22 -11.50 -6.96 22.13
N TYR A 23 -10.61 -7.21 23.09
CA TYR A 23 -9.16 -7.01 22.92
C TYR A 23 -8.58 -7.83 21.77
N ARG A 24 -8.96 -9.10 21.63
CA ARG A 24 -8.43 -9.97 20.59
C ARG A 24 -8.75 -9.46 19.18
N MET A 25 -9.96 -8.95 18.99
CA MET A 25 -10.39 -8.38 17.71
C MET A 25 -9.68 -7.05 17.44
N TRP A 26 -9.59 -6.18 18.44
CA TRP A 26 -8.86 -4.92 18.34
C TRP A 26 -7.38 -5.15 17.98
N HIS A 27 -6.71 -6.08 18.66
CA HIS A 27 -5.32 -6.43 18.39
C HIS A 27 -5.13 -6.90 16.94
N ARG A 28 -6.06 -7.73 16.42
CA ARG A 28 -5.99 -8.17 15.02
C ARG A 28 -6.20 -7.02 14.03
N LYS A 29 -7.11 -6.08 14.31
CA LYS A 29 -7.32 -4.89 13.48
C LYS A 29 -6.06 -4.02 13.43
N VAL A 30 -5.45 -3.74 14.58
CA VAL A 30 -4.22 -2.95 14.66
C VAL A 30 -3.08 -3.62 13.90
N GLN A 31 -2.92 -4.94 14.04
CA GLN A 31 -1.91 -5.69 13.31
C GLN A 31 -2.09 -5.56 11.80
N LEU A 32 -3.32 -5.75 11.29
CA LEU A 32 -3.61 -5.62 9.85
C LEU A 32 -3.28 -4.22 9.31
N ILE A 33 -3.65 -3.16 10.05
CA ILE A 33 -3.37 -1.78 9.64
C ILE A 33 -1.86 -1.53 9.51
N LEU A 34 -1.06 -2.09 10.42
CA LEU A 34 0.40 -1.96 10.37
C LEU A 34 1.02 -2.77 9.23
N GLU A 35 0.55 -4.02 9.03
CA GLU A 35 0.98 -4.87 7.91
C GLU A 35 0.65 -4.23 6.54
N GLU A 36 -0.54 -3.63 6.40
CA GLU A 36 -0.93 -2.92 5.18
C GLU A 36 -0.10 -1.65 4.94
N GLN A 37 0.21 -0.89 6.00
CA GLN A 37 1.06 0.29 5.89
C GLN A 37 2.49 -0.08 5.45
N GLU A 38 3.07 -1.13 6.04
CA GLU A 38 4.40 -1.64 5.68
C GLU A 38 4.43 -2.16 4.24
N ALA A 39 3.39 -2.91 3.83
CA ALA A 39 3.25 -3.38 2.46
C ALA A 39 3.17 -2.20 1.49
N LEU A 40 2.38 -1.18 1.79
CA LEU A 40 2.23 0.02 0.96
C LEU A 40 3.54 0.82 0.85
N GLU A 41 4.27 0.96 1.96
CA GLU A 41 5.59 1.60 1.96
C GLU A 41 6.58 0.81 1.10
N THR A 42 6.59 -0.52 1.22
CA THR A 42 7.41 -1.41 0.39
C THR A 42 7.06 -1.26 -1.09
N PHE A 43 5.78 -1.26 -1.44
CA PHE A 43 5.30 -1.07 -2.81
C PHE A 43 5.71 0.30 -3.36
N THR A 44 5.52 1.37 -2.58
CA THR A 44 5.88 2.73 -3.01
C THR A 44 7.39 2.89 -3.18
N HIS A 45 8.20 2.24 -2.33
CA HIS A 45 9.65 2.30 -2.42
C HIS A 45 10.22 1.44 -3.56
N THR A 46 9.64 0.27 -3.81
CA THR A 46 10.08 -0.65 -4.88
C THR A 46 9.57 -0.23 -6.26
N MET A 47 8.37 0.35 -6.34
CA MET A 47 7.81 0.94 -7.56
C MET A 47 8.20 2.42 -7.65
N VAL A 48 9.50 2.71 -7.72
CA VAL A 48 9.95 4.05 -8.16
C VAL A 48 9.44 4.24 -9.58
N GLU A 49 8.63 5.29 -9.79
CA GLU A 49 8.22 5.69 -11.13
C GLU A 49 9.48 5.84 -12.00
N PRO A 50 9.63 5.07 -13.08
CA PRO A 50 10.80 5.20 -13.93
C PRO A 50 10.86 6.65 -14.41
N PRO A 51 12.06 7.28 -14.45
CA PRO A 51 12.21 8.67 -14.84
C PRO A 51 11.47 8.86 -16.16
N ASN A 52 10.55 9.82 -16.16
CA ASN A 52 9.65 10.11 -17.27
C ASN A 52 10.50 10.43 -18.51
N GLY A 53 10.82 9.39 -19.26
CA GLY A 53 11.73 9.45 -20.39
C GLY A 53 10.99 10.11 -21.52
N SER A 54 11.28 11.38 -21.77
CA SER A 54 10.92 12.10 -23.00
C SER A 54 11.68 11.53 -24.20
N THR A 55 11.56 10.23 -24.43
CA THR A 55 12.21 9.52 -25.52
C THR A 55 11.18 8.60 -26.14
N ALA A 56 11.11 8.59 -27.47
CA ALA A 56 10.11 7.87 -28.26
C ALA A 56 9.93 6.39 -27.91
N GLN A 57 10.89 5.77 -27.20
CA GLN A 57 10.78 4.43 -26.64
C GLN A 57 9.71 4.32 -25.53
N HIS A 58 9.56 5.33 -24.66
CA HIS A 58 8.56 5.32 -23.58
C HIS A 58 7.12 5.31 -24.13
N MET A 59 6.85 6.07 -25.19
CA MET A 59 5.53 6.08 -25.85
C MET A 59 5.21 4.74 -26.52
N ARG A 60 6.22 4.04 -27.06
CA ARG A 60 6.05 2.69 -27.64
C ARG A 60 5.80 1.64 -26.55
N ASP A 61 6.52 1.72 -25.43
CA ASP A 61 6.34 0.81 -24.30
C ASP A 61 4.96 0.98 -23.63
N ILE A 62 4.46 2.21 -23.49
CA ILE A 62 3.10 2.47 -23.00
C ILE A 62 2.06 1.89 -23.96
N HIS A 63 2.22 2.08 -25.27
CA HIS A 63 1.28 1.57 -26.26
C HIS A 63 1.23 0.02 -26.27
N ILE A 64 2.38 -0.64 -26.14
CA ILE A 64 2.47 -2.10 -26.00
C ILE A 64 1.82 -2.57 -24.70
N ARG A 65 2.00 -1.83 -23.60
CA ARG A 65 1.48 -2.15 -22.26
C ARG A 65 -0.04 -1.97 -22.12
N LEU A 66 -0.65 -1.07 -22.89
CA LEU A 66 -2.11 -0.89 -22.92
C LEU A 66 -2.82 -1.79 -23.93
N GLY A 67 -2.11 -2.30 -24.95
CA GLY A 67 -2.67 -3.17 -26.00
C GLY A 67 -2.58 -4.67 -25.72
N SER A 68 -1.70 -5.10 -24.81
CA SER A 68 -1.52 -6.51 -24.47
C SER A 68 -1.81 -6.70 -22.99
N GLY A 69 -2.96 -7.29 -22.66
CA GLY A 69 -3.40 -7.62 -21.30
C GLY A 69 -2.55 -8.71 -20.63
N ARG A 70 -1.22 -8.56 -20.64
CA ARG A 70 -0.26 -9.46 -19.97
C ARG A 70 0.68 -8.63 -19.11
N ILE A 71 0.47 -8.71 -17.81
CA ILE A 71 1.48 -8.34 -16.81
C ILE A 71 2.60 -9.36 -16.96
N VAL A 72 3.71 -8.96 -17.59
CA VAL A 72 4.95 -9.75 -17.61
C VAL A 72 5.72 -9.37 -16.35
N TRP A 73 5.67 -10.26 -15.36
CA TRP A 73 6.55 -10.22 -14.20
C TRP A 73 7.94 -10.69 -14.66
N LEU A 74 8.94 -9.82 -14.64
CA LEU A 74 10.33 -10.23 -14.84
C LEU A 74 10.82 -10.87 -13.53
N THR A 75 11.30 -12.11 -13.65
CA THR A 75 12.00 -12.89 -12.61
C THR A 75 13.40 -12.36 -12.37
#